data_AF-A0AA38FAQ1-F1
#
_entry.id   AF-A0AA38FAQ1-F1
#
_cell.length_a   1.000
_cell.length_b   1.000
_cell.length_c   1.000
_cell.angle_alpha   90.00
_cell.angle_beta   90.00
_cell.angle_gamma   90.00
#
_symmetry.space_group_name_H-M   'P 1'
#
loop_
_entity.id
_entity.type
_entity.pdbx_description
1 polymer ?
#
loop_
_entity_poly.entity_id
_entity_poly.type
_entity_poly.pdbx_seq_one_letter_code
_entity_poly.pdbx_strand_id
1 'polypeptide(L)'
;MERNIERYEVNYGRGTTRGGRFRNQRDLNRPTYINDQQDDGIRGQSPSHIHQSRISVVPRNSNTWRPSTSYHNLGESQNHSDNFVNNSKDYRGRGYGKSHHPSQNMNMVLANADVKHEDRHDYHQPSLTGTCPDMCPAKERTQREQLRDLAVFERLNGNPHKTSVNLAVKKFCRTISISDIQTSDIRPLPVLWATMKYLLELVDISEQAFTVVHAFVFDRTRAIRQELSMQNITSHQVIVMHEQMVRFHILSQHKLHQLNIDKDTSMLHLNFEQLSKCLRSLLDLYDANKKNTSEAGCQAEFYCYYVLVNMRSQSLPQGESLSLWFRTVRPTLLKSEEMKFARNVLRCYRMGNFKGFFSLARESTYLEACLMEHYFNEVRAQAVACIYRSSYKLSPFPLGDLAALLMMTESDMEDFCSLSGIATSTDDKGL
;
A
#
# COMPACT_ATOMS: atom_id res chain seq x y z
N MET A 1 -0.86 -2.02 16.80
CA MET A 1 -0.60 -1.37 15.52
C MET A 1 0.19 -0.06 15.69
N GLU A 2 -0.30 0.95 16.41
CA GLU A 2 0.45 2.20 16.70
C GLU A 2 1.76 1.95 17.46
N ARG A 3 1.75 1.07 18.48
CA ARG A 3 2.96 0.63 19.21
C ARG A 3 3.99 -0.12 18.35
N ASN A 4 3.57 -0.65 17.20
CA ASN A 4 4.48 -1.28 16.24
C ASN A 4 5.03 -0.24 15.26
N ILE A 5 4.25 0.76 14.84
CA ILE A 5 4.71 1.87 14.00
C ILE A 5 5.86 2.63 14.69
N GLU A 6 5.73 2.95 15.98
CA GLU A 6 6.80 3.61 16.76
C GLU A 6 8.07 2.75 16.93
N ARG A 7 7.94 1.41 16.99
CA ARG A 7 9.10 0.50 17.12
C ARG A 7 9.86 0.32 15.80
N TYR A 8 9.20 0.47 14.65
CA TYR A 8 9.85 0.37 13.33
C TYR A 8 10.56 1.68 12.92
N GLU A 9 10.06 2.85 13.36
CA GLU A 9 10.76 4.14 13.18
C GLU A 9 12.15 4.18 13.87
N VAL A 10 12.35 3.39 14.93
CA VAL A 10 13.63 3.29 15.65
C VAL A 10 14.69 2.51 14.85
N ASN A 11 14.28 1.56 13.99
CA ASN A 11 15.23 0.68 13.29
C ASN A 11 15.58 1.12 11.86
N TYR A 12 14.81 2.03 11.24
CA TYR A 12 15.05 2.48 9.86
C TYR A 12 14.84 3.99 9.65
N GLY A 13 15.31 4.85 10.55
CA GLY A 13 15.45 6.27 10.22
C GLY A 13 15.49 7.25 11.39
N ARG A 14 16.65 7.40 12.04
CA ARG A 14 17.00 8.67 12.72
C ARG A 14 18.21 9.31 12.06
N GLY A 15 17.94 10.09 11.01
CA GLY A 15 18.80 11.20 10.60
C GLY A 15 18.28 12.48 11.27
N THR A 16 18.84 12.82 12.43
CA THR A 16 18.55 14.08 13.12
C THR A 16 18.95 15.27 12.26
N THR A 17 18.02 16.18 11.97
CA THR A 17 18.22 17.64 12.11
C THR A 17 16.93 18.40 11.77
N ARG A 18 16.35 19.11 12.74
CA ARG A 18 16.16 20.56 12.66
C ARG A 18 15.67 21.11 13.99
N GLY A 19 16.52 21.94 14.59
CA GLY A 19 16.20 22.72 15.77
C GLY A 19 15.28 23.91 15.46
N GLY A 20 14.48 24.26 16.45
CA GLY A 20 13.78 25.53 16.58
C GLY A 20 13.64 25.82 18.07
N ARG A 21 14.44 26.79 18.56
CA ARG A 21 14.57 27.24 19.95
C ARG A 21 13.25 27.72 20.55
N PHE A 22 13.00 27.41 21.83
CA PHE A 22 12.58 28.41 22.82
C PHE A 22 13.18 28.07 24.22
N ARG A 23 13.84 29.08 24.79
CA ARG A 23 14.33 29.25 26.19
C ARG A 23 13.14 29.19 27.17
N ASN A 24 13.22 28.90 28.48
CA ASN A 24 14.27 29.21 29.48
C ASN A 24 14.02 28.45 30.82
N GLN A 25 15.12 28.26 31.57
CA GLN A 25 15.28 28.30 33.05
C GLN A 25 14.64 27.23 33.96
N ARG A 26 15.49 26.44 34.67
CA ARG A 26 16.01 26.74 36.03
C ARG A 26 17.04 25.70 36.49
N ASP A 27 18.20 26.22 36.88
CA ASP A 27 19.08 25.91 38.03
C ASP A 27 19.07 24.50 38.66
N LEU A 28 20.24 23.85 38.73
CA LEU A 28 21.07 23.73 39.95
C LEU A 28 22.18 22.65 39.79
N ASN A 29 23.35 23.02 40.30
CA ASN A 29 24.45 22.16 40.81
C ASN A 29 25.51 21.56 39.86
N ARG A 30 26.63 22.30 39.78
CA ARG A 30 28.02 21.79 39.75
C ARG A 30 28.47 21.47 41.20
N PRO A 31 29.48 20.62 41.46
CA PRO A 31 30.91 21.02 41.36
C PRO A 31 31.79 19.95 40.66
N THR A 32 32.63 20.31 39.69
CA THR A 32 34.11 20.54 39.79
C THR A 32 34.92 19.46 40.48
N TYR A 33 35.82 18.82 39.71
CA TYR A 33 37.21 18.59 40.11
C TYR A 33 38.15 18.77 38.90
N ILE A 34 39.31 19.37 39.19
CA ILE A 34 40.43 19.79 38.35
C ILE A 34 41.60 18.83 38.61
N ASN A 35 42.39 18.52 37.56
CA ASN A 35 43.87 18.39 37.52
C ASN A 35 44.22 17.69 36.19
N ASP A 36 44.83 18.30 35.17
CA ASP A 36 46.15 18.94 35.00
C ASP A 36 47.37 17.98 34.93
N GLN A 37 48.14 18.17 33.83
CA GLN A 37 49.55 17.83 33.55
C GLN A 37 49.87 16.36 33.19
N GLN A 38 50.82 15.99 32.31
CA GLN A 38 51.75 16.62 31.35
C GLN A 38 52.31 15.42 30.52
N ASP A 39 52.37 15.51 29.19
CA ASP A 39 53.59 15.59 28.36
C ASP A 39 54.52 14.34 28.39
N ASP A 40 54.61 13.62 27.27
CA ASP A 40 55.86 13.08 26.72
C ASP A 40 55.63 12.44 25.34
N GLY A 41 56.40 12.90 24.35
CA GLY A 41 56.31 12.45 22.96
C GLY A 41 57.26 11.32 22.63
N ILE A 42 56.81 10.33 21.84
CA ILE A 42 57.67 9.42 21.07
C ILE A 42 57.04 9.16 19.70
N ARG A 43 57.84 9.36 18.64
CA ARG A 43 57.57 9.02 17.23
C ARG A 43 57.23 7.53 17.06
N GLY A 44 56.26 7.20 16.20
CA GLY A 44 56.20 5.88 15.56
C GLY A 44 54.85 5.50 14.94
N GLN A 45 54.78 5.63 13.61
CA GLN A 45 54.06 4.74 12.66
C GLN A 45 52.54 4.52 12.82
N SER A 46 51.76 5.02 11.85
CA SER A 46 50.46 4.45 11.45
C SER A 46 50.68 3.10 10.73
N PRO A 47 49.77 2.12 10.83
CA PRO A 47 48.63 2.00 9.90
C PRO A 47 47.35 1.48 10.62
N SER A 48 46.12 1.52 10.10
CA SER A 48 45.65 1.13 8.78
C SER A 48 44.22 1.63 8.55
N HIS A 49 44.00 2.33 7.44
CA HIS A 49 42.67 2.59 6.89
C HIS A 49 42.08 1.29 6.34
N ILE A 50 40.81 1.04 6.66
CA ILE A 50 39.99 -0.01 6.04
C ILE A 50 39.73 0.44 4.59
N HIS A 51 40.33 -0.26 3.62
CA HIS A 51 40.11 -0.05 2.20
C HIS A 51 38.66 -0.39 1.82
N GLN A 52 37.91 0.60 1.32
CA GLN A 52 36.66 0.40 0.60
C GLN A 52 36.98 0.18 -0.88
N SER A 53 36.76 -1.04 -1.38
CA SER A 53 36.87 -1.40 -2.80
C SER A 53 35.69 -0.80 -3.60
N ARG A 54 35.96 0.09 -4.56
CA ARG A 54 34.94 0.73 -5.41
C ARG A 54 34.70 -0.08 -6.68
N ILE A 55 33.52 -0.69 -6.76
CA ILE A 55 32.99 -1.38 -7.94
C ILE A 55 32.37 -0.33 -8.89
N SER A 56 32.41 -0.56 -10.20
CA SER A 56 32.01 0.41 -11.22
C SER A 56 31.20 -0.27 -12.34
N VAL A 57 30.23 0.44 -12.94
CA VAL A 57 29.34 -0.10 -13.99
C VAL A 57 29.93 0.13 -15.40
N VAL A 58 30.16 -0.92 -16.18
CA VAL A 58 30.78 -0.84 -17.51
C VAL A 58 29.75 -0.98 -18.65
N PRO A 59 29.70 -0.06 -19.63
CA PRO A 59 28.89 -0.23 -20.82
C PRO A 59 29.46 -1.32 -21.75
N ARG A 60 28.64 -2.30 -22.16
CA ARG A 60 28.97 -3.15 -23.31
C ARG A 60 28.56 -2.48 -24.61
N ASN A 61 29.36 -2.71 -25.64
CA ASN A 61 29.16 -2.22 -27.00
C ASN A 61 27.73 -2.49 -27.52
N SER A 62 27.22 -1.51 -28.27
CA SER A 62 25.84 -1.25 -28.68
C SER A 62 25.02 -2.40 -29.28
N ASN A 63 23.70 -2.32 -29.03
CA ASN A 63 22.54 -2.84 -29.79
C ASN A 63 21.73 -4.06 -29.29
N THR A 64 21.91 -4.56 -28.06
CA THR A 64 21.05 -5.66 -27.56
C THR A 64 20.55 -5.53 -26.13
N TRP A 65 20.64 -4.36 -25.50
CA TRP A 65 19.99 -4.19 -24.19
C TRP A 65 18.47 -4.10 -24.36
N ARG A 66 17.79 -5.23 -24.15
CA ARG A 66 16.39 -5.31 -23.76
C ARG A 66 16.37 -5.66 -22.27
N PRO A 67 15.56 -5.00 -21.43
CA PRO A 67 15.38 -5.45 -20.06
C PRO A 67 14.90 -6.91 -20.10
N SER A 68 15.62 -7.82 -19.43
CA SER A 68 15.16 -9.19 -19.25
C SER A 68 13.85 -9.16 -18.46
N THR A 69 12.75 -9.47 -19.14
CA THR A 69 11.43 -9.70 -18.55
C THR A 69 11.44 -10.98 -17.71
N SER A 70 11.83 -10.88 -16.45
CA SER A 70 11.57 -11.93 -15.45
C SER A 70 10.61 -11.49 -14.34
N TYR A 71 10.09 -10.26 -14.37
CA TYR A 71 9.01 -9.80 -13.49
C TYR A 71 7.76 -9.28 -14.24
N HIS A 72 7.63 -9.58 -15.53
CA HIS A 72 6.41 -9.30 -16.29
C HIS A 72 5.64 -10.59 -16.53
N ASN A 73 4.59 -10.80 -15.73
CA ASN A 73 3.38 -11.45 -16.21
C ASN A 73 2.22 -10.55 -15.83
N LEU A 74 1.61 -9.93 -16.85
CA LEU A 74 0.20 -9.54 -16.99
C LEU A 74 0.08 -8.57 -18.19
N GLY A 75 -0.40 -9.11 -19.31
CA GLY A 75 -1.13 -8.40 -20.38
C GLY A 75 -0.34 -7.48 -21.31
N GLU A 76 0.19 -8.03 -22.41
CA GLU A 76 0.52 -7.24 -23.60
C GLU A 76 -0.76 -6.74 -24.29
N SER A 77 -0.83 -5.44 -24.57
CA SER A 77 -1.66 -4.92 -25.66
C SER A 77 -0.73 -4.18 -26.61
N GLN A 78 -0.45 -4.82 -27.74
CA GLN A 78 0.40 -4.31 -28.80
C GLN A 78 -0.27 -3.10 -29.46
N ASN A 79 0.42 -1.96 -29.47
CA ASN A 79 0.10 -0.84 -30.35
C ASN A 79 0.67 -1.16 -31.73
N HIS A 80 -0.18 -1.62 -32.64
CA HIS A 80 0.10 -1.59 -34.07
C HIS A 80 -0.36 -0.24 -34.64
N SER A 81 0.60 0.51 -35.14
CA SER A 81 0.41 1.64 -36.04
C SER A 81 0.07 1.11 -37.43
N ASP A 82 -1.16 1.33 -37.90
CA ASP A 82 -1.49 1.19 -39.32
C ASP A 82 -2.13 2.48 -39.83
N ASN A 83 -1.42 3.10 -40.77
CA ASN A 83 -1.96 4.10 -41.69
C ASN A 83 -2.91 3.38 -42.66
N PHE A 84 -4.21 3.69 -42.63
CA PHE A 84 -5.06 3.44 -43.80
C PHE A 84 -6.07 4.57 -44.05
N VAL A 85 -6.22 4.80 -45.34
CA VAL A 85 -6.86 5.89 -46.08
C VAL A 85 -8.38 5.99 -45.85
N ASN A 86 -8.86 7.23 -45.91
CA ASN A 86 -10.24 7.70 -46.12
C ASN A 86 -11.24 6.68 -46.70
N ASN A 87 -12.43 6.61 -46.10
CA ASN A 87 -13.65 6.78 -46.88
C ASN A 87 -14.84 7.36 -46.09
N SER A 88 -15.59 8.16 -46.83
CA SER A 88 -16.70 9.06 -46.47
C SER A 88 -17.86 8.45 -45.66
N LYS A 89 -18.54 9.28 -44.85
CA LYS A 89 -19.87 9.85 -45.20
C LYS A 89 -20.47 10.69 -44.06
N ASP A 90 -21.12 11.75 -44.50
CA ASP A 90 -21.89 12.76 -43.76
C ASP A 90 -22.84 12.21 -42.69
N TYR A 91 -23.00 12.95 -41.58
CA TYR A 91 -24.32 13.46 -41.16
C TYR A 91 -24.17 14.70 -40.28
N ARG A 92 -24.94 15.73 -40.65
CA ARG A 92 -25.09 17.03 -40.00
C ARG A 92 -25.85 16.89 -38.66
N GLY A 93 -25.60 17.78 -37.69
CA GLY A 93 -26.66 18.19 -36.75
C GLY A 93 -26.25 18.62 -35.34
N ARG A 94 -26.14 19.95 -35.17
CA ARG A 94 -26.58 20.81 -34.05
C ARG A 94 -26.82 20.21 -32.65
N GLY A 95 -26.37 20.94 -31.63
CA GLY A 95 -27.17 21.16 -30.41
C GLY A 95 -26.39 21.39 -29.12
N TYR A 96 -26.29 22.65 -28.69
CA TYR A 96 -25.99 23.01 -27.30
C TYR A 96 -27.15 22.57 -26.39
N GLY A 97 -26.83 21.89 -25.28
CA GLY A 97 -27.77 21.59 -24.21
C GLY A 97 -27.07 21.43 -22.87
N LYS A 98 -27.28 22.39 -21.96
CA LYS A 98 -26.95 22.27 -20.53
C LYS A 98 -27.75 21.12 -19.92
N SER A 99 -27.11 20.23 -19.16
CA SER A 99 -27.82 19.28 -18.30
C SER A 99 -27.32 19.39 -16.85
N HIS A 100 -28.28 19.58 -15.97
CA HIS A 100 -28.15 19.53 -14.51
C HIS A 100 -27.78 18.11 -14.07
N HIS A 101 -26.90 18.01 -13.07
CA HIS A 101 -26.61 16.76 -12.35
C HIS A 101 -27.79 16.36 -11.45
N PRO A 102 -28.33 15.14 -11.55
CA PRO A 102 -28.95 14.48 -10.42
C PRO A 102 -27.91 13.61 -9.73
N SER A 103 -27.67 13.89 -8.46
CA SER A 103 -26.96 13.04 -7.52
C SER A 103 -27.78 11.78 -7.23
N GLN A 104 -27.39 10.61 -7.77
CA GLN A 104 -27.89 9.30 -7.36
C GLN A 104 -27.04 8.19 -8.00
N ASN A 105 -26.18 7.54 -7.21
CA ASN A 105 -25.85 6.11 -7.33
C ASN A 105 -24.97 5.66 -6.16
N MET A 106 -25.62 5.33 -5.04
CA MET A 106 -25.07 4.42 -4.02
C MET A 106 -25.63 3.04 -4.35
N ASN A 107 -24.94 2.32 -5.25
CA ASN A 107 -25.11 0.88 -5.48
C ASN A 107 -23.95 0.41 -6.37
N MET A 108 -22.79 0.17 -5.75
CA MET A 108 -21.63 -0.38 -6.46
C MET A 108 -20.75 -1.22 -5.52
N VAL A 109 -21.33 -2.23 -4.86
CA VAL A 109 -20.58 -3.42 -4.37
C VAL A 109 -21.45 -4.69 -4.47
N LEU A 110 -21.92 -5.00 -5.68
CA LEU A 110 -22.31 -6.35 -6.10
C LEU A 110 -21.72 -6.63 -7.49
N ALA A 111 -20.44 -6.35 -7.68
CA ALA A 111 -19.73 -6.83 -8.86
C ALA A 111 -19.28 -8.27 -8.59
N ASN A 112 -20.17 -9.24 -8.87
CA ASN A 112 -19.90 -10.61 -9.35
C ASN A 112 -21.16 -11.52 -9.26
N ALA A 113 -22.30 -11.06 -9.77
CA ALA A 113 -23.41 -11.94 -10.11
C ALA A 113 -24.07 -11.42 -11.39
N ASP A 114 -24.08 -12.23 -12.44
CA ASP A 114 -24.91 -11.99 -13.64
C ASP A 114 -26.38 -11.94 -13.21
N VAL A 115 -26.96 -10.74 -13.17
CA VAL A 115 -28.39 -10.56 -12.94
C VAL A 115 -28.96 -9.80 -14.12
N LYS A 116 -29.86 -10.46 -14.85
CA LYS A 116 -30.65 -9.88 -15.95
C LYS A 116 -31.52 -8.76 -15.38
N HIS A 117 -31.47 -7.59 -15.99
CA HIS A 117 -32.30 -6.44 -15.67
C HIS A 117 -33.76 -6.71 -16.05
N GLU A 118 -34.66 -6.72 -15.07
CA GLU A 118 -36.08 -6.39 -15.27
C GLU A 118 -36.52 -5.35 -14.23
N ASP A 119 -37.15 -4.31 -14.79
CA ASP A 119 -37.92 -3.16 -14.29
C ASP A 119 -37.83 -2.62 -12.85
N ARG A 120 -37.65 -1.29 -12.81
CA ARG A 120 -37.66 -0.41 -11.62
C ARG A 120 -39.04 -0.38 -10.96
N HIS A 121 -39.13 -0.97 -9.77
CA HIS A 121 -40.11 -0.57 -8.77
C HIS A 121 -39.41 0.02 -7.55
N ASP A 122 -39.71 1.28 -7.25
CA ASP A 122 -39.29 2.03 -6.07
C ASP A 122 -40.05 1.52 -4.82
N TYR A 123 -39.63 0.37 -4.31
CA TYR A 123 -40.03 -0.10 -2.98
C TYR A 123 -38.95 0.33 -1.99
N HIS A 124 -39.34 1.04 -0.93
CA HIS A 124 -38.53 1.17 0.29
C HIS A 124 -38.15 -0.23 0.78
N GLN A 125 -36.98 -0.72 0.39
CA GLN A 125 -36.43 -1.97 0.89
C GLN A 125 -36.24 -1.81 2.41
N PRO A 126 -36.83 -2.68 3.24
CA PRO A 126 -36.56 -2.65 4.68
C PRO A 126 -35.06 -2.78 4.89
N SER A 127 -34.49 -1.89 5.71
CA SER A 127 -33.05 -1.86 5.98
C SER A 127 -32.62 -3.19 6.60
N LEU A 128 -31.92 -4.01 5.81
CA LEU A 128 -31.37 -5.29 6.24
C LEU A 128 -30.48 -5.05 7.46
N THR A 129 -30.94 -5.46 8.63
CA THR A 129 -30.22 -5.31 9.90
C THR A 129 -29.90 -6.69 10.44
N GLY A 130 -28.61 -6.97 10.61
CA GLY A 130 -28.15 -8.24 11.17
C GLY A 130 -28.53 -8.40 12.63
N THR A 131 -28.76 -9.64 13.06
CA THR A 131 -29.14 -9.99 14.43
C THR A 131 -28.23 -11.03 15.06
N CYS A 132 -27.17 -11.47 14.38
CA CYS A 132 -26.19 -12.40 14.94
C CYS A 132 -25.46 -11.76 16.14
N PRO A 133 -25.55 -12.32 17.35
CA PRO A 133 -24.92 -11.74 18.54
C PRO A 133 -23.40 -12.02 18.62
N ASP A 134 -22.91 -12.96 17.81
CA ASP A 134 -21.57 -13.53 17.93
C ASP A 134 -20.64 -13.14 16.77
N MET A 135 -19.34 -13.32 16.93
CA MET A 135 -18.35 -13.11 15.85
C MET A 135 -18.55 -14.04 14.64
N CYS A 136 -19.28 -15.14 14.80
CA CYS A 136 -19.64 -16.06 13.73
C CYS A 136 -21.04 -16.63 13.97
N PRO A 137 -21.97 -16.62 12.99
CA PRO A 137 -23.31 -17.22 13.15
C PRO A 137 -23.26 -18.68 13.57
N ALA A 138 -24.17 -19.11 14.45
CA ALA A 138 -24.21 -20.47 14.97
C ALA A 138 -24.30 -21.54 13.87
N LYS A 139 -25.11 -21.28 12.84
CA LYS A 139 -25.25 -22.15 11.66
C LYS A 139 -23.91 -22.35 10.94
N GLU A 140 -23.19 -21.26 10.70
CA GLU A 140 -21.87 -21.31 10.05
C GLU A 140 -20.84 -22.03 10.94
N ARG A 141 -20.83 -21.79 12.26
CA ARG A 141 -19.92 -22.49 13.18
C ARG A 141 -20.10 -24.01 13.10
N THR A 142 -21.34 -24.49 13.25
CA THR A 142 -21.65 -25.93 13.18
C THR A 142 -21.27 -26.52 11.82
N GLN A 143 -21.57 -25.82 10.73
CA GLN A 143 -21.20 -26.26 9.38
C GLN A 143 -19.68 -26.38 9.25
N ARG A 144 -18.91 -25.41 9.75
CA ARG A 144 -17.45 -25.40 9.64
C ARG A 144 -16.77 -26.45 10.53
N GLU A 145 -17.36 -26.79 11.67
CA GLU A 145 -16.93 -27.96 12.47
C GLU A 145 -17.12 -29.27 11.70
N GLN A 146 -18.30 -29.47 11.09
CA GLN A 146 -18.60 -30.67 10.30
C GLN A 146 -17.70 -30.81 9.07
N LEU A 147 -17.44 -29.70 8.36
CA LEU A 147 -16.62 -29.68 7.16
C LEU A 147 -15.10 -29.59 7.45
N ARG A 148 -14.69 -29.50 8.72
CA ARG A 148 -13.29 -29.31 9.14
C ARG A 148 -12.63 -28.06 8.53
N ASP A 149 -13.42 -27.01 8.32
CA ASP A 149 -13.00 -25.73 7.74
C ASP A 149 -12.74 -24.67 8.83
N LEU A 150 -12.01 -25.06 9.89
CA LEU A 150 -11.60 -24.18 10.98
C LEU A 150 -10.14 -23.74 10.81
N ALA A 151 -9.91 -22.42 10.80
CA ALA A 151 -8.57 -21.85 10.83
C ALA A 151 -7.90 -22.12 12.18
N VAL A 152 -6.57 -22.02 12.24
CA VAL A 152 -5.78 -22.31 13.46
C VAL A 152 -6.30 -21.55 14.68
N PHE A 153 -6.66 -20.27 14.52
CA PHE A 153 -7.16 -19.41 15.58
C PHE A 153 -8.57 -19.74 16.06
N GLU A 154 -9.31 -20.56 15.32
CA GLU A 154 -10.70 -20.91 15.63
C GLU A 154 -10.80 -22.27 16.34
N ARG A 155 -9.67 -22.99 16.50
CA ARG A 155 -9.66 -24.36 17.02
C ARG A 155 -9.59 -24.39 18.54
N LEU A 156 -10.59 -25.00 19.16
CA LEU A 156 -10.60 -25.21 20.60
C LEU A 156 -9.52 -26.25 20.97
N ASN A 157 -8.54 -25.83 21.77
CA ASN A 157 -7.38 -26.64 22.16
C ASN A 157 -6.63 -27.26 20.96
N GLY A 158 -6.59 -26.53 19.84
CA GLY A 158 -5.94 -27.00 18.60
C GLY A 158 -6.72 -28.07 17.82
N ASN A 159 -7.89 -28.50 18.29
CA ASN A 159 -8.69 -29.53 17.62
C ASN A 159 -9.34 -28.99 16.33
N PRO A 160 -9.05 -29.54 15.13
CA PRO A 160 -9.62 -29.08 13.87
C PRO A 160 -11.13 -29.35 13.71
N HIS A 161 -11.76 -30.08 14.62
CA HIS A 161 -13.18 -30.43 14.59
C HIS A 161 -14.03 -29.65 15.59
N LYS A 162 -13.40 -28.85 16.46
CA LYS A 162 -14.10 -28.15 17.54
C LYS A 162 -13.72 -26.69 17.57
N THR A 163 -14.71 -25.83 17.65
CA THR A 163 -14.55 -24.40 17.91
C THR A 163 -15.31 -24.00 19.16
N SER A 164 -15.31 -22.70 19.47
CA SER A 164 -16.19 -22.12 20.48
C SER A 164 -16.75 -20.80 19.96
N VAL A 165 -17.81 -20.31 20.61
CA VAL A 165 -18.43 -19.02 20.29
C VAL A 165 -17.43 -17.87 20.33
N ASN A 166 -16.45 -17.94 21.23
CA ASN A 166 -15.44 -16.89 21.43
C ASN A 166 -14.26 -16.97 20.46
N LEU A 167 -14.10 -18.08 19.72
CA LEU A 167 -12.98 -18.28 18.79
C LEU A 167 -13.41 -18.13 17.34
N ALA A 168 -14.60 -18.63 16.99
CA ALA A 168 -15.07 -18.65 15.61
C ALA A 168 -15.36 -17.24 15.08
N VAL A 169 -14.83 -16.92 13.90
CA VAL A 169 -15.12 -15.66 13.21
C VAL A 169 -15.68 -15.96 11.84
N LYS A 170 -16.76 -15.27 11.44
CA LYS A 170 -17.43 -15.46 10.16
C LYS A 170 -16.48 -15.32 8.97
N LYS A 171 -16.42 -16.35 8.14
CA LYS A 171 -15.58 -16.43 6.93
C LYS A 171 -16.19 -15.62 5.80
N PHE A 172 -15.35 -15.06 4.92
CA PHE A 172 -15.83 -14.34 3.75
C PHE A 172 -16.52 -15.30 2.76
N CYS A 173 -17.70 -14.91 2.25
CA CYS A 173 -18.44 -15.70 1.27
C CYS A 173 -18.35 -15.04 -0.12
N ARG A 174 -17.82 -15.74 -1.12
CA ARG A 174 -17.67 -15.21 -2.49
C ARG A 174 -19.01 -14.98 -3.18
N THR A 175 -19.92 -15.92 -3.00
CA THR A 175 -21.22 -15.96 -3.68
C THR A 175 -22.31 -15.89 -2.63
N ILE A 176 -23.04 -14.78 -2.65
CA ILE A 176 -24.15 -14.55 -1.73
C ILE A 176 -25.43 -14.48 -2.52
N SER A 177 -26.36 -15.38 -2.21
CA SER A 177 -27.74 -15.32 -2.67
C SER A 177 -28.55 -14.54 -1.63
N ILE A 178 -28.99 -13.32 -1.98
CA ILE A 178 -29.72 -12.44 -1.05
C ILE A 178 -31.03 -13.08 -0.57
N SER A 179 -31.66 -13.93 -1.40
CA SER A 179 -32.90 -14.62 -1.06
C SER A 179 -32.74 -15.66 0.07
N ASP A 180 -31.52 -16.16 0.29
CA ASP A 180 -31.28 -17.26 1.24
C ASP A 180 -30.67 -16.79 2.57
N ILE A 181 -30.36 -15.49 2.70
CA ILE A 181 -29.76 -14.93 3.92
C ILE A 181 -30.83 -14.57 4.94
N GLN A 182 -30.67 -15.10 6.14
CA GLN A 182 -31.45 -14.65 7.30
C GLN A 182 -30.73 -13.52 8.03
N THR A 183 -31.47 -12.67 8.75
CA THR A 183 -30.87 -11.61 9.58
C THR A 183 -29.94 -12.19 10.66
N SER A 184 -30.23 -13.41 11.15
CA SER A 184 -29.38 -14.15 12.08
C SER A 184 -28.04 -14.59 11.49
N ASP A 185 -27.90 -14.59 10.16
CA ASP A 185 -26.64 -14.89 9.49
C ASP A 185 -25.75 -13.65 9.38
N ILE A 186 -26.25 -12.45 9.67
CA ILE A 186 -25.51 -11.18 9.54
C ILE A 186 -25.25 -10.58 10.93
N ARG A 187 -24.01 -10.12 11.16
CA ARG A 187 -23.62 -9.44 12.40
C ARG A 187 -24.03 -7.96 12.39
N PRO A 188 -24.66 -7.43 13.45
CA PRO A 188 -24.93 -6.00 13.56
C PRO A 188 -23.63 -5.21 13.84
N LEU A 189 -23.69 -3.88 13.63
CA LEU A 189 -22.53 -2.99 13.76
C LEU A 189 -21.73 -3.15 15.08
N PRO A 190 -22.34 -3.27 16.27
CA PRO A 190 -21.58 -3.43 17.51
C PRO A 190 -20.73 -4.70 17.53
N VAL A 191 -21.27 -5.80 16.99
CA VAL A 191 -20.58 -7.09 16.91
C VAL A 191 -19.47 -7.05 15.85
N LEU A 192 -19.72 -6.43 14.69
CA LEU A 192 -18.72 -6.22 13.65
C LEU A 192 -17.53 -5.40 14.17
N TRP A 193 -17.79 -4.36 14.96
CA TRP A 193 -16.76 -3.54 15.59
C TRP A 193 -15.94 -4.31 16.62
N ALA A 194 -16.59 -5.05 17.52
CA ALA A 194 -15.90 -5.91 18.48
C ALA A 194 -15.05 -6.98 17.78
N THR A 195 -15.57 -7.58 16.71
CA THR A 195 -14.82 -8.53 15.88
C THR A 195 -13.60 -7.87 15.24
N MET A 196 -13.73 -6.66 14.69
CA MET A 196 -12.59 -5.95 14.11
C MET A 196 -11.48 -5.71 15.12
N LYS A 197 -11.83 -5.32 16.36
CA LYS A 197 -10.86 -5.15 17.45
C LYS A 197 -10.14 -6.46 17.79
N TYR A 198 -10.89 -7.55 17.94
CA TYR A 198 -10.31 -8.88 18.17
C TYR A 198 -9.31 -9.28 17.06
N LEU A 199 -9.66 -9.05 15.80
CA LEU A 199 -8.78 -9.36 14.67
C LEU A 199 -7.49 -8.52 14.66
N LEU A 200 -7.58 -7.22 14.97
CA LEU A 200 -6.41 -6.35 15.04
C LEU A 200 -5.50 -6.67 16.22
N GLU A 201 -6.08 -7.04 17.36
CA GLU A 201 -5.33 -7.51 18.52
C GLU A 201 -4.53 -8.77 18.18
N LEU A 202 -5.14 -9.71 17.44
CA LEU A 202 -4.46 -10.91 16.96
C LEU A 202 -3.23 -10.60 16.09
N VAL A 203 -3.26 -9.52 15.30
CA VAL A 203 -2.08 -9.08 14.51
C VAL A 203 -0.92 -8.66 15.40
N ASP A 204 -1.20 -8.10 16.58
CA ASP A 204 -0.18 -7.60 17.50
C ASP A 204 0.34 -8.68 18.46
N ILE A 205 -0.50 -9.62 18.91
CA ILE A 205 -0.16 -10.56 20.00
C ILE A 205 0.11 -11.99 19.54
N SER A 206 -0.26 -12.37 18.31
CA SER A 206 -0.15 -13.77 17.86
C SER A 206 1.31 -14.21 17.70
N GLU A 207 1.62 -15.40 18.24
CA GLU A 207 2.90 -16.07 18.06
C GLU A 207 2.98 -16.90 16.76
N GLN A 208 1.86 -17.07 16.05
CA GLN A 208 1.84 -17.76 14.76
C GLN A 208 2.64 -16.99 13.70
N ALA A 209 3.14 -17.72 12.70
CA ALA A 209 3.78 -17.10 11.53
C ALA A 209 2.86 -16.03 10.90
N PHE A 210 3.44 -14.88 10.54
CA PHE A 210 2.65 -13.75 10.07
C PHE A 210 1.81 -14.07 8.82
N THR A 211 2.27 -14.99 7.95
CA THR A 211 1.49 -15.45 6.80
C THR A 211 0.17 -16.12 7.20
N VAL A 212 0.15 -16.86 8.32
CA VAL A 212 -1.04 -17.50 8.89
C VAL A 212 -1.97 -16.45 9.48
N VAL A 213 -1.42 -15.51 10.25
CA VAL A 213 -2.17 -14.38 10.83
C VAL A 213 -2.80 -13.53 9.71
N HIS A 214 -2.01 -13.18 8.70
CA HIS A 214 -2.47 -12.42 7.54
C HIS A 214 -3.62 -13.13 6.84
N ALA A 215 -3.46 -14.40 6.47
CA ALA A 215 -4.49 -15.13 5.73
C ALA A 215 -5.83 -15.16 6.48
N PHE A 216 -5.79 -15.30 7.80
CA PHE A 216 -6.98 -15.26 8.64
C PHE A 216 -7.60 -13.85 8.70
N VAL A 217 -6.82 -12.83 9.09
CA VAL A 217 -7.32 -11.46 9.25
C VAL A 217 -7.79 -10.87 7.93
N PHE A 218 -7.06 -11.13 6.83
CA PHE A 218 -7.43 -10.75 5.47
C PHE A 218 -8.83 -11.27 5.08
N ASP A 219 -9.11 -12.55 5.33
CA ASP A 219 -10.41 -13.13 5.00
C ASP A 219 -11.53 -12.57 5.90
N ARG A 220 -11.30 -12.50 7.22
CA ARG A 220 -12.32 -12.06 8.18
C ARG A 220 -12.64 -10.58 8.07
N THR A 221 -11.66 -9.72 7.76
CA THR A 221 -11.93 -8.29 7.49
C THR A 221 -12.70 -8.10 6.19
N ARG A 222 -12.48 -8.93 5.17
CA ARG A 222 -13.30 -8.94 3.95
C ARG A 222 -14.76 -9.35 4.23
N ALA A 223 -14.99 -10.32 5.12
CA ALA A 223 -16.32 -10.69 5.58
C ALA A 223 -17.02 -9.53 6.31
N ILE A 224 -16.29 -8.83 7.20
CA ILE A 224 -16.81 -7.63 7.89
C ILE A 224 -17.22 -6.56 6.87
N ARG A 225 -16.37 -6.23 5.90
CA ARG A 225 -16.71 -5.24 4.85
C ARG A 225 -17.93 -5.64 4.03
N GLN A 226 -18.03 -6.93 3.70
CA GLN A 226 -19.19 -7.46 2.99
C GLN A 226 -20.48 -7.25 3.81
N GLU A 227 -20.46 -7.52 5.11
CA GLU A 227 -21.62 -7.33 5.99
C GLU A 227 -21.97 -5.86 6.23
N LEU A 228 -20.98 -4.97 6.31
CA LEU A 228 -21.20 -3.53 6.38
C LEU A 228 -21.90 -3.02 5.12
N SER A 229 -21.47 -3.51 3.95
CA SER A 229 -22.07 -3.16 2.67
C SER A 229 -23.49 -3.73 2.52
N MET A 230 -23.72 -4.99 2.91
CA MET A 230 -25.06 -5.60 2.84
C MET A 230 -26.09 -4.84 3.69
N GLN A 231 -25.66 -4.31 4.84
CA GLN A 231 -26.52 -3.54 5.74
C GLN A 231 -26.59 -2.04 5.40
N ASN A 232 -25.88 -1.58 4.36
CA ASN A 232 -25.81 -0.17 3.94
C ASN A 232 -25.46 0.81 5.08
N ILE A 233 -24.53 0.44 5.97
CA ILE A 233 -24.17 1.25 7.14
C ILE A 233 -23.06 2.25 6.77
N THR A 234 -23.30 3.54 7.00
CA THR A 234 -22.39 4.64 6.60
C THR A 234 -21.91 5.51 7.76
N SER A 235 -21.94 5.00 9.00
CA SER A 235 -21.59 5.77 10.20
C SER A 235 -20.09 6.09 10.31
N HIS A 236 -19.73 7.05 11.16
CA HIS A 236 -18.32 7.36 11.46
C HIS A 236 -17.55 6.11 11.95
N GLN A 237 -18.19 5.25 12.74
CA GLN A 237 -17.55 4.02 13.20
C GLN A 237 -17.12 3.13 12.03
N VAL A 238 -17.92 3.05 10.96
CA VAL A 238 -17.60 2.29 9.74
C VAL A 238 -16.42 2.90 8.99
N ILE A 239 -16.29 4.23 8.97
CA ILE A 239 -15.13 4.93 8.42
C ILE A 239 -13.87 4.48 9.15
N VAL A 240 -13.85 4.55 10.49
CA VAL A 240 -12.69 4.15 11.31
C VAL A 240 -12.33 2.68 11.08
N MET A 241 -13.31 1.78 10.94
CA MET A 241 -13.04 0.38 10.59
C MET A 241 -12.31 0.25 9.25
N HIS A 242 -12.75 0.99 8.23
CA HIS A 242 -12.11 0.98 6.91
C HIS A 242 -10.71 1.57 6.95
N GLU A 243 -10.49 2.65 7.69
CA GLU A 243 -9.16 3.23 7.92
C GLU A 243 -8.20 2.19 8.51
N GLN A 244 -8.65 1.47 9.56
CA GLN A 244 -7.86 0.41 10.19
C GLN A 244 -7.56 -0.76 9.24
N MET A 245 -8.54 -1.18 8.43
CA MET A 245 -8.35 -2.22 7.41
C MET A 245 -7.35 -1.79 6.33
N VAL A 246 -7.41 -0.54 5.87
CA VAL A 246 -6.44 0.01 4.91
C VAL A 246 -5.03 -0.01 5.51
N ARG A 247 -4.85 0.51 6.73
CA ARG A 247 -3.54 0.49 7.41
C ARG A 247 -3.04 -0.95 7.59
N PHE A 248 -3.92 -1.90 7.91
CA PHE A 248 -3.59 -3.33 8.00
C PHE A 248 -3.06 -3.87 6.67
N HIS A 249 -3.77 -3.60 5.57
CA HIS A 249 -3.35 -4.07 4.25
C HIS A 249 -2.01 -3.47 3.82
N ILE A 250 -1.75 -2.18 4.08
CA ILE A 250 -0.47 -1.54 3.78
C ILE A 250 0.67 -2.21 4.56
N LEU A 251 0.53 -2.31 5.90
CA LEU A 251 1.52 -2.97 6.75
C LEU A 251 1.75 -4.41 6.34
N SER A 252 0.67 -5.11 6.03
CA SER A 252 0.73 -6.51 5.65
C SER A 252 1.41 -6.71 4.30
N GLN A 253 1.25 -5.78 3.35
CA GLN A 253 1.94 -5.85 2.07
C GLN A 253 3.46 -5.86 2.28
N HIS A 254 3.96 -4.92 3.09
CA HIS A 254 5.38 -4.79 3.41
C HIS A 254 5.91 -6.03 4.14
N LYS A 255 5.23 -6.46 5.21
CA LYS A 255 5.62 -7.66 5.97
C LYS A 255 5.62 -8.93 5.10
N LEU A 256 4.64 -9.09 4.21
CA LEU A 256 4.61 -10.23 3.29
C LEU A 256 5.78 -10.17 2.30
N HIS A 257 6.13 -8.99 1.77
CA HIS A 257 7.29 -8.85 0.88
C HIS A 257 8.59 -9.26 1.58
N GLN A 258 8.80 -8.86 2.84
CA GLN A 258 9.99 -9.24 3.60
C GLN A 258 10.11 -10.77 3.83
N LEU A 259 8.99 -11.47 3.92
CA LEU A 259 8.94 -12.92 4.16
C LEU A 259 8.98 -13.73 2.86
N ASN A 260 8.45 -13.18 1.76
CA ASN A 260 8.25 -13.89 0.49
C ASN A 260 9.40 -13.64 -0.49
N ILE A 261 10.64 -13.97 -0.10
CA ILE A 261 11.79 -13.79 -0.98
C ILE A 261 11.71 -14.70 -2.23
N ASP A 262 10.97 -15.84 -2.21
CA ASP A 262 11.08 -16.79 -3.33
C ASP A 262 9.86 -17.64 -3.78
N LYS A 263 8.65 -17.65 -3.16
CA LYS A 263 7.71 -18.77 -3.43
C LYS A 263 6.21 -18.54 -3.67
N ASP A 264 5.63 -17.36 -3.44
CA ASP A 264 4.22 -17.11 -3.82
C ASP A 264 3.86 -15.62 -3.86
N THR A 265 3.68 -15.07 -5.07
CA THR A 265 3.25 -13.67 -5.27
C THR A 265 1.73 -13.50 -5.22
N SER A 266 0.96 -14.60 -5.16
CA SER A 266 -0.51 -14.57 -5.16
C SER A 266 -1.05 -13.83 -3.93
N MET A 267 -0.51 -14.10 -2.75
CA MET A 267 -0.90 -13.40 -1.52
C MET A 267 -0.65 -11.90 -1.59
N LEU A 268 0.50 -11.49 -2.13
CA LEU A 268 0.86 -10.08 -2.32
C LEU A 268 -0.10 -9.39 -3.30
N HIS A 269 -0.41 -10.04 -4.42
CA HIS A 269 -1.33 -9.53 -5.41
C HIS A 269 -2.75 -9.38 -4.85
N LEU A 270 -3.26 -10.42 -4.19
CA LEU A 270 -4.59 -10.41 -3.56
C LEU A 270 -4.69 -9.37 -2.44
N ASN A 271 -3.64 -9.21 -1.62
CA ASN A 271 -3.60 -8.18 -0.59
C ASN A 271 -3.68 -6.78 -1.19
N PHE A 272 -2.89 -6.49 -2.23
CA PHE A 272 -2.91 -5.20 -2.91
C PHE A 272 -4.25 -4.91 -3.62
N GLU A 273 -4.88 -5.93 -4.19
CA GLU A 273 -6.22 -5.82 -4.77
C GLU A 273 -7.27 -5.46 -3.70
N GLN A 274 -7.24 -6.12 -2.54
CA GLN A 274 -8.17 -5.80 -1.45
C GLN A 274 -7.87 -4.46 -0.80
N LEU A 275 -6.60 -4.06 -0.68
CA LEU A 275 -6.19 -2.71 -0.29
C LEU A 275 -6.88 -1.67 -1.18
N SER A 276 -6.75 -1.83 -2.50
CA SER A 276 -7.33 -0.92 -3.48
C SER A 276 -8.85 -0.82 -3.35
N LYS A 277 -9.53 -1.97 -3.19
CA LYS A 277 -11.00 -2.03 -3.01
C LYS A 277 -11.43 -1.42 -1.67
N CYS A 278 -10.71 -1.70 -0.59
CA CYS A 278 -11.01 -1.17 0.75
C CYS A 278 -10.85 0.34 0.79
N LEU A 279 -9.76 0.84 0.22
CA LEU A 279 -9.48 2.26 0.11
C LEU A 279 -10.54 2.96 -0.74
N ARG A 280 -10.95 2.37 -1.86
CA ARG A 280 -12.03 2.95 -2.66
C ARG A 280 -13.34 3.07 -1.88
N SER A 281 -13.75 2.01 -1.18
CA SER A 281 -14.94 2.05 -0.32
C SER A 281 -14.83 3.13 0.76
N LEU A 282 -13.64 3.33 1.35
CA LEU A 282 -13.39 4.39 2.33
C LEU A 282 -13.58 5.80 1.73
N LEU A 283 -13.07 6.03 0.52
CA LEU A 283 -13.24 7.30 -0.19
C LEU A 283 -14.72 7.58 -0.47
N ASP A 284 -15.47 6.56 -0.92
CA ASP A 284 -16.91 6.69 -1.16
C ASP A 284 -17.68 6.97 0.17
N LEU A 285 -17.25 6.38 1.29
CA LEU A 285 -17.78 6.69 2.63
C LEU A 285 -17.51 8.14 3.07
N TYR A 286 -16.31 8.68 2.81
CA TYR A 286 -16.03 10.09 3.05
C TYR A 286 -16.90 11.01 2.20
N ASP A 287 -17.16 10.62 0.95
CA ASP A 287 -18.01 11.38 0.06
C ASP A 287 -19.51 11.28 0.40
N ALA A 288 -19.96 10.21 1.04
CA ALA A 288 -21.29 10.13 1.62
C ALA A 288 -21.44 10.99 2.90
N ASN A 289 -20.34 11.19 3.64
CA ASN A 289 -20.33 11.85 4.95
C ASN A 289 -19.77 13.29 4.97
N LYS A 290 -19.78 14.01 3.82
CA LYS A 290 -19.16 15.35 3.66
C LYS A 290 -19.62 16.41 4.68
N LYS A 291 -20.83 16.28 5.21
CA LYS A 291 -21.42 17.27 6.13
C LYS A 291 -21.05 17.04 7.60
N ASN A 292 -20.62 15.83 7.96
CA ASN A 292 -20.47 15.39 9.35
C ASN A 292 -19.02 15.11 9.77
N THR A 293 -18.07 15.21 8.84
CA THR A 293 -16.66 14.93 9.11
C THR A 293 -15.91 16.21 9.42
N SER A 294 -15.80 16.51 10.72
CA SER A 294 -15.01 17.65 11.24
C SER A 294 -13.49 17.38 11.21
N GLU A 295 -13.04 16.18 10.84
CA GLU A 295 -11.64 15.76 10.85
C GLU A 295 -11.07 15.71 9.42
N ALA A 296 -10.75 16.89 8.87
CA ALA A 296 -10.14 17.01 7.56
C ALA A 296 -8.74 16.35 7.46
N GLY A 297 -8.05 16.15 8.59
CA GLY A 297 -6.71 15.55 8.66
C GLY A 297 -6.68 14.07 8.31
N CYS A 298 -7.53 13.26 8.93
CA CYS A 298 -7.61 11.81 8.66
C CYS A 298 -7.99 11.55 7.19
N GLN A 299 -8.88 12.36 6.60
CA GLN A 299 -9.25 12.20 5.18
C GLN A 299 -8.06 12.37 4.25
N ALA A 300 -7.22 13.38 4.49
CA ALA A 300 -6.09 13.68 3.63
C ALA A 300 -5.08 12.53 3.53
N GLU A 301 -4.82 11.85 4.65
CA GLU A 301 -3.97 10.64 4.72
C GLU A 301 -4.44 9.58 3.71
N PHE A 302 -5.72 9.22 3.73
CA PHE A 302 -6.23 8.15 2.85
C PHE A 302 -6.37 8.58 1.38
N TYR A 303 -6.62 9.86 1.11
CA TYR A 303 -6.54 10.37 -0.27
C TYR A 303 -5.10 10.34 -0.79
N CYS A 304 -4.10 10.62 0.06
CA CYS A 304 -2.68 10.43 -0.27
C CYS A 304 -2.41 8.96 -0.64
N TYR A 305 -2.80 8.01 0.22
CA TYR A 305 -2.65 6.58 -0.05
C TYR A 305 -3.32 6.17 -1.36
N TYR A 306 -4.48 6.73 -1.69
CA TYR A 306 -5.17 6.40 -2.94
C TYR A 306 -4.35 6.79 -4.16
N VAL A 307 -3.70 7.95 -4.13
CA VAL A 307 -2.79 8.37 -5.21
C VAL A 307 -1.57 7.44 -5.28
N LEU A 308 -0.96 7.11 -4.14
CA LEU A 308 0.23 6.26 -4.08
C LEU A 308 -0.05 4.83 -4.57
N VAL A 309 -1.22 4.25 -4.25
CA VAL A 309 -1.65 2.92 -4.73
C VAL A 309 -1.88 2.88 -6.25
N ASN A 310 -2.19 4.01 -6.87
CA ASN A 310 -2.62 4.07 -8.27
C ASN A 310 -1.61 4.77 -9.20
N MET A 311 -0.34 4.90 -8.82
CA MET A 311 0.64 5.69 -9.59
C MET A 311 0.93 5.15 -10.99
N ARG A 312 1.01 3.82 -11.13
CA ARG A 312 1.24 3.12 -12.41
C ARG A 312 0.05 3.20 -13.36
N SER A 313 -1.16 3.27 -12.82
CA SER A 313 -2.37 3.11 -13.63
C SER A 313 -2.69 4.38 -14.43
N GLN A 314 -2.66 4.25 -15.76
CA GLN A 314 -3.20 5.29 -16.65
C GLN A 314 -4.74 5.34 -16.58
N SER A 315 -5.37 4.24 -16.17
CA SER A 315 -6.80 4.11 -15.87
C SER A 315 -6.98 3.46 -14.49
N LEU A 316 -7.76 4.09 -13.61
CA LEU A 316 -8.24 3.48 -12.37
C LEU A 316 -9.13 2.28 -12.71
N PRO A 317 -9.45 1.39 -11.75
CA PRO A 317 -10.33 0.24 -11.99
C PRO A 317 -11.69 0.56 -12.63
N GLN A 318 -12.10 1.83 -12.63
CA GLN A 318 -13.33 2.36 -13.24
C GLN A 318 -13.11 2.92 -14.66
N GLY A 319 -11.92 2.80 -15.23
CA GLY A 319 -11.54 3.36 -16.54
C GLY A 319 -11.13 4.84 -16.52
N GLU A 320 -11.28 5.54 -15.39
CA GLU A 320 -10.93 6.97 -15.27
C GLU A 320 -9.46 7.19 -14.90
N SER A 321 -8.79 8.18 -15.49
CA SER A 321 -7.41 8.51 -15.12
C SER A 321 -7.33 9.26 -13.79
N LEU A 322 -6.20 9.16 -13.07
CA LEU A 322 -5.96 9.95 -11.84
C LEU A 322 -6.15 11.46 -12.06
N SER A 323 -5.86 11.97 -13.26
CA SER A 323 -6.10 13.38 -13.62
C SER A 323 -7.58 13.75 -13.62
N LEU A 324 -8.47 12.86 -14.06
CA LEU A 324 -9.92 13.07 -13.96
C LEU A 324 -10.37 12.97 -12.50
N TRP A 325 -9.88 11.97 -11.77
CA TRP A 325 -10.21 11.81 -10.34
C TRP A 325 -9.81 13.04 -9.51
N PHE A 326 -8.66 13.68 -9.76
CA PHE A 326 -8.28 14.90 -9.05
C PHE A 326 -9.30 16.04 -9.18
N ARG A 327 -10.14 16.06 -10.24
CA ARG A 327 -11.19 17.06 -10.43
C ARG A 327 -12.38 16.86 -9.50
N THR A 328 -12.57 15.65 -8.96
CA THR A 328 -13.65 15.32 -8.03
C THR A 328 -13.27 15.62 -6.57
N VAL A 329 -11.96 15.72 -6.29
CA VAL A 329 -11.41 15.99 -4.96
C VAL A 329 -11.62 17.46 -4.56
N ARG A 330 -12.01 17.69 -3.30
CA ARG A 330 -12.26 19.03 -2.76
C ARG A 330 -10.99 19.89 -2.76
N PRO A 331 -11.06 21.19 -3.11
CA PRO A 331 -9.88 22.06 -3.13
C PRO A 331 -9.15 22.19 -1.79
N THR A 332 -9.85 22.07 -0.66
CA THR A 332 -9.26 22.10 0.68
C THR A 332 -8.37 20.88 0.94
N LEU A 333 -8.84 19.68 0.58
CA LEU A 333 -8.05 18.45 0.65
C LEU A 333 -6.85 18.50 -0.29
N LEU A 334 -7.01 19.02 -1.51
CA LEU A 334 -5.88 19.19 -2.44
C LEU A 334 -4.79 20.15 -1.94
N LYS A 335 -5.08 20.98 -0.94
CA LYS A 335 -4.09 21.89 -0.32
C LYS A 335 -3.41 21.30 0.91
N SER A 336 -3.83 20.13 1.39
CA SER A 336 -3.20 19.47 2.52
C SER A 336 -1.76 19.05 2.20
N GLU A 337 -0.95 18.84 3.24
CA GLU A 337 0.45 18.43 3.06
C GLU A 337 0.56 17.01 2.49
N GLU A 338 -0.30 16.10 2.92
CA GLU A 338 -0.39 14.72 2.43
C GLU A 338 -0.69 14.69 0.92
N MET A 339 -1.62 15.53 0.44
CA MET A 339 -1.93 15.61 -0.99
C MET A 339 -0.88 16.37 -1.80
N LYS A 340 -0.14 17.31 -1.20
CA LYS A 340 1.04 17.89 -1.85
C LYS A 340 2.14 16.85 -2.00
N PHE A 341 2.42 16.09 -0.95
CA PHE A 341 3.36 14.97 -0.96
C PHE A 341 3.02 13.96 -2.06
N ALA A 342 1.79 13.43 -2.06
CA ALA A 342 1.35 12.44 -3.05
C ALA A 342 1.48 12.93 -4.49
N ARG A 343 1.13 14.19 -4.77
CA ARG A 343 1.27 14.77 -6.11
C ARG A 343 2.73 14.98 -6.52
N ASN A 344 3.61 15.32 -5.57
CA ASN A 344 5.04 15.44 -5.82
C ASN A 344 5.64 14.07 -6.13
N VAL A 345 5.30 13.02 -5.37
CA VAL A 345 5.72 11.65 -5.64
C VAL A 345 5.23 11.21 -7.01
N LEU A 346 3.94 11.38 -7.32
CA LEU A 346 3.36 11.05 -8.61
C LEU A 346 4.05 11.79 -9.77
N ARG A 347 4.38 13.07 -9.57
CA ARG A 347 5.12 13.86 -10.57
C ARG A 347 6.52 13.30 -10.78
N CYS A 348 7.26 13.02 -9.71
CA CYS A 348 8.60 12.44 -9.80
C CYS A 348 8.58 11.09 -10.52
N TYR A 349 7.62 10.22 -10.17
CA TYR A 349 7.41 8.93 -10.83
C TYR A 349 7.13 9.10 -12.33
N ARG A 350 6.15 9.93 -12.72
CA ARG A 350 5.77 10.12 -14.13
C ARG A 350 6.84 10.80 -14.98
N MET A 351 7.66 11.67 -14.39
CA MET A 351 8.75 12.36 -15.08
C MET A 351 10.05 11.55 -15.11
N GLY A 352 10.09 10.35 -14.51
CA GLY A 352 11.33 9.58 -14.35
C GLY A 352 12.37 10.28 -13.46
N ASN A 353 11.96 11.19 -12.58
CA ASN A 353 12.85 11.86 -11.63
C ASN A 353 13.08 10.95 -10.42
N PHE A 354 13.89 9.92 -10.61
CA PHE A 354 14.24 8.93 -9.58
C PHE A 354 14.92 9.55 -8.36
N LYS A 355 15.78 10.56 -8.54
CA LYS A 355 16.43 11.28 -7.42
C LYS A 355 15.39 11.95 -6.52
N GLY A 356 14.43 12.66 -7.11
CA GLY A 356 13.34 13.29 -6.37
C GLY A 356 12.41 12.27 -5.72
N PHE A 357 12.11 11.17 -6.42
CA PHE A 357 11.29 10.08 -5.90
C PHE A 357 11.90 9.45 -4.62
N PHE A 358 13.19 9.07 -4.66
CA PHE A 358 13.87 8.50 -3.49
C PHE A 358 14.20 9.54 -2.41
N SER A 359 14.28 10.83 -2.75
CA SER A 359 14.32 11.89 -1.73
C SER A 359 13.01 11.92 -0.93
N LEU A 360 11.87 11.93 -1.64
CA LEU A 360 10.55 11.92 -1.00
C LEU A 360 10.30 10.63 -0.22
N ALA A 361 10.77 9.48 -0.71
CA ALA A 361 10.69 8.21 0.00
C ALA A 361 11.38 8.27 1.38
N ARG A 362 12.53 8.94 1.48
CA ARG A 362 13.25 9.14 2.76
C ARG A 362 12.53 10.07 3.73
N GLU A 363 11.73 11.01 3.22
CA GLU A 363 10.99 11.99 4.02
C GLU A 363 9.57 11.53 4.36
N SER A 364 9.11 10.45 3.74
CA SER A 364 7.74 9.94 3.87
C SER A 364 7.48 9.29 5.22
N THR A 365 6.21 9.24 5.61
CA THR A 365 5.80 8.41 6.75
C THR A 365 5.99 6.93 6.42
N TYR A 366 6.04 6.09 7.45
CA TYR A 366 6.28 4.65 7.26
C TYR A 366 5.26 3.99 6.30
N LEU A 367 3.97 4.30 6.41
CA LEU A 367 2.93 3.73 5.55
C LEU A 367 3.02 4.25 4.09
N GLU A 368 3.38 5.52 3.90
CA GLU A 368 3.65 6.07 2.58
C GLU A 368 4.86 5.38 1.93
N ALA A 369 5.94 5.16 2.69
CA ALA A 369 7.12 4.43 2.24
C ALA A 369 6.76 3.00 1.80
N CYS A 370 5.96 2.27 2.61
CA CYS A 370 5.48 0.92 2.25
C CYS A 370 4.67 0.91 0.95
N LEU A 371 3.87 1.95 0.68
CA LEU A 371 3.14 2.07 -0.58
C LEU A 371 4.07 2.39 -1.76
N MET A 372 5.05 3.27 -1.54
CA MET A 372 6.02 3.64 -2.57
C MET A 372 6.96 2.47 -2.93
N GLU A 373 7.27 1.59 -1.96
CA GLU A 373 8.13 0.41 -2.15
C GLU A 373 7.66 -0.47 -3.31
N HIS A 374 6.34 -0.57 -3.54
CA HIS A 374 5.75 -1.30 -4.66
C HIS A 374 6.31 -0.88 -6.03
N TYR A 375 6.81 0.36 -6.14
CA TYR A 375 7.35 0.94 -7.37
C TYR A 375 8.88 1.06 -7.36
N PHE A 376 9.58 0.70 -6.27
CA PHE A 376 11.03 0.93 -6.14
C PHE A 376 11.82 0.25 -7.25
N ASN A 377 11.55 -1.03 -7.52
CA ASN A 377 12.28 -1.78 -8.54
C ASN A 377 12.04 -1.24 -9.95
N GLU A 378 10.83 -0.74 -10.23
CA GLU A 378 10.51 -0.08 -11.49
C GLU A 378 11.29 1.22 -11.66
N VAL A 379 11.28 2.08 -10.62
CA VAL A 379 12.01 3.36 -10.63
C VAL A 379 13.52 3.13 -10.69
N ARG A 380 14.06 2.12 -9.99
CA ARG A 380 15.46 1.69 -10.06
C ARG A 380 15.84 1.27 -11.47
N ALA A 381 15.04 0.43 -12.12
CA ALA A 381 15.29 -0.03 -13.48
C ALA A 381 15.30 1.16 -14.47
N GLN A 382 14.35 2.08 -14.35
CA GLN A 382 14.31 3.31 -15.16
C GLN A 382 15.53 4.20 -14.92
N ALA A 383 15.96 4.36 -13.68
CA ALA A 383 17.11 5.17 -13.32
C ALA A 383 18.41 4.61 -13.92
N VAL A 384 18.65 3.31 -13.73
CA VAL A 384 19.82 2.62 -14.27
C VAL A 384 19.84 2.70 -15.79
N ALA A 385 18.71 2.46 -16.46
CA ALA A 385 18.60 2.59 -17.91
C ALA A 385 18.87 4.02 -18.40
N CYS A 386 18.39 5.04 -17.66
CA CYS A 386 18.61 6.44 -17.98
C CYS A 386 20.08 6.83 -17.84
N ILE A 387 20.73 6.43 -16.73
CA ILE A 387 22.14 6.68 -16.49
C ILE A 387 22.97 6.01 -17.59
N TYR A 388 22.74 4.71 -17.82
CA TYR A 388 23.44 3.92 -18.84
C TYR A 388 23.41 4.56 -20.24
N ARG A 389 22.23 5.02 -20.68
CA ARG A 389 22.05 5.66 -22.00
C ARG A 389 22.71 7.04 -22.07
N SER A 390 22.75 7.76 -20.96
CA SER A 390 23.31 9.11 -20.88
C SER A 390 24.83 9.12 -20.75
N SER A 391 25.41 8.05 -20.21
CA SER A 391 26.86 7.83 -20.12
C SER A 391 27.45 7.38 -21.47
N TYR A 392 27.43 8.27 -22.47
CA TYR A 392 28.21 8.07 -23.69
C TYR A 392 29.70 8.36 -23.39
N LYS A 393 30.55 7.33 -23.40
CA LYS A 393 32.04 7.40 -23.32
C LYS A 393 32.67 7.85 -21.98
N LEU A 394 31.93 7.99 -20.90
CA LEU A 394 32.49 8.40 -19.60
C LEU A 394 32.79 7.19 -18.70
N SER A 395 33.80 7.37 -17.86
CA SER A 395 34.28 6.45 -16.83
C SER A 395 33.13 5.69 -16.14
N PRO A 396 33.34 4.42 -15.77
CA PRO A 396 32.29 3.61 -15.18
C PRO A 396 31.73 4.28 -13.91
N PHE A 397 30.40 4.20 -13.74
CA PHE A 397 29.72 4.92 -12.66
C PHE A 397 30.01 4.21 -11.33
N PRO A 398 30.45 4.91 -10.26
CA PRO A 398 30.74 4.28 -8.98
C PRO A 398 29.49 3.61 -8.40
N LEU A 399 29.59 2.31 -8.10
CA LEU A 399 28.46 1.51 -7.61
C LEU A 399 27.90 2.07 -6.30
N GLY A 400 28.77 2.53 -5.39
CA GLY A 400 28.37 3.15 -4.12
C GLY A 400 27.53 4.42 -4.31
N ASP A 401 27.89 5.28 -5.25
CA ASP A 401 27.11 6.49 -5.56
C ASP A 401 25.74 6.11 -6.14
N LEU A 402 25.67 5.04 -6.94
CA LEU A 402 24.43 4.56 -7.56
C LEU A 402 23.51 3.94 -6.51
N ALA A 403 24.07 3.11 -5.63
CA ALA A 403 23.38 2.51 -4.51
C ALA A 403 22.80 3.58 -3.57
N ALA A 404 23.59 4.60 -3.22
CA ALA A 404 23.14 5.72 -2.39
C ALA A 404 22.03 6.56 -3.05
N LEU A 405 22.13 6.76 -4.38
CA LEU A 405 21.13 7.49 -5.16
C LEU A 405 19.79 6.76 -5.23
N LEU A 406 19.80 5.44 -5.28
CA LEU A 406 18.63 4.57 -5.49
C LEU A 406 18.13 3.86 -4.22
N MET A 407 18.62 4.28 -3.06
CA MET A 407 18.30 3.70 -1.75
C MET A 407 18.49 2.17 -1.73
N MET A 408 19.69 1.72 -2.10
CA MET A 408 20.09 0.31 -2.08
C MET A 408 21.39 0.16 -1.30
N THR A 409 21.66 -1.06 -0.82
CA THR A 409 23.02 -1.41 -0.41
C THR A 409 23.89 -1.64 -1.66
N GLU A 410 25.22 -1.58 -1.52
CA GLU A 410 26.11 -1.89 -2.65
C GLU A 410 25.92 -3.33 -3.15
N SER A 411 25.72 -4.29 -2.23
CA SER A 411 25.42 -5.69 -2.56
C SER A 411 24.13 -5.81 -3.37
N ASP A 412 23.03 -5.22 -2.91
CA ASP A 412 21.75 -5.28 -3.63
C ASP A 412 21.87 -4.60 -5.01
N MET A 413 22.66 -3.54 -5.11
CA MET A 413 22.88 -2.82 -6.36
C MET A 413 23.69 -3.65 -7.35
N GLU A 414 24.69 -4.39 -6.88
CA GLU A 414 25.45 -5.34 -7.70
C GLU A 414 24.56 -6.48 -8.22
N ASP A 415 23.73 -7.07 -7.36
CA ASP A 415 22.75 -8.08 -7.74
C ASP A 415 21.75 -7.53 -8.77
N PHE A 416 21.24 -6.32 -8.53
CA PHE A 416 20.30 -5.65 -9.43
C PHE A 416 20.90 -5.35 -10.82
N CYS A 417 22.16 -4.90 -10.86
CA CYS A 417 22.91 -4.72 -12.11
C CYS A 417 23.08 -6.04 -12.85
N SER A 418 23.48 -7.10 -12.14
CA SER A 418 23.68 -8.45 -12.70
C SER A 418 22.38 -8.99 -13.31
N LEU A 419 21.26 -8.88 -12.59
CA LEU A 419 19.93 -9.25 -13.08
C LEU A 419 19.50 -8.41 -14.29
N SER A 420 19.94 -7.15 -14.37
CA SER A 420 19.66 -6.23 -15.47
C SER A 420 20.61 -6.40 -16.69
N GLY A 421 21.53 -7.37 -16.63
CA GLY A 421 22.53 -7.62 -17.69
C GLY A 421 23.63 -6.56 -17.79
N ILE A 422 23.86 -5.82 -16.71
CA ILE A 422 24.85 -4.74 -16.62
C ILE A 422 26.07 -5.26 -15.88
N ALA A 423 27.23 -5.21 -16.53
CA ALA A 423 28.47 -5.70 -15.94
C ALA A 423 28.99 -4.71 -14.88
N THR A 424 29.27 -5.24 -13.69
CA THR A 424 30.07 -4.58 -12.67
C THR A 424 31.54 -4.98 -12.83
N SER A 425 32.46 -4.03 -12.69
CA SER A 425 33.90 -4.30 -12.62
C SER A 425 34.51 -3.55 -11.45
N THR A 426 35.37 -4.20 -10.70
CA THR A 426 36.30 -3.52 -9.79
C THR A 426 37.29 -2.73 -10.64
N ASP A 427 37.45 -1.44 -10.38
CA ASP A 427 38.51 -0.68 -11.04
C ASP A 427 39.87 -1.32 -10.68
N ASP A 428 40.68 -1.65 -11.70
CA ASP A 428 42.08 -2.13 -11.55
C ASP A 428 43.01 -1.11 -10.86
N LYS A 429 42.47 0.02 -10.40
CA LYS A 429 43.24 1.13 -9.86
C LYS A 429 43.27 1.26 -8.35
N GLY A 430 42.45 0.56 -7.56
CA GLY A 430 42.61 0.45 -6.09
C GLY A 430 43.27 1.64 -5.36
N LEU A 431 42.90 2.88 -5.68
CA LEU A 431 43.56 4.10 -5.22
C LEU A 431 42.65 4.89 -4.27
#